data_AF-A0A812T9K5-F1
#
_entry.id   AF-A0A812T9K5-F1
#
_cell.length_a   1.000
_cell.length_b   1.000
_cell.length_c   1.000
_cell.angle_alpha   90.00
_cell.angle_beta   90.00
_cell.angle_gamma   90.00
#
_symmetry.space_group_name_H-M   'P 1'
#
loop_
_entity.id
_entity.type
_entity.pdbx_description
1 polymer ?
#
loop_
_entity_poly.entity_id
_entity_poly.type
_entity_poly.pdbx_seq_one_letter_code
_entity_poly.pdbx_strand_id
1 'polypeptide(L)'
;MAPPFIRLVRPRFQMHTGHITVGGSICMQLLTPSGWLPTVSLENVFVAIRSEMVEGGGRLDFSCTRDYSVEEAREAFQRVAQRYGWLRT
;
A
#
# COMPACT_ATOMS: atom_id res chain seq x y z
N MET A 1 -3.83 18.33 6.12
CA MET A 1 -2.55 17.83 5.58
C MET A 1 -2.84 16.51 4.89
N ALA A 2 -2.41 16.31 3.64
CA ALA A 2 -2.72 15.10 2.88
C ALA A 2 -1.81 13.92 3.30
N PRO A 3 -2.26 12.66 3.22
CA PRO A 3 -1.40 11.51 3.46
C PRO A 3 -0.26 11.41 2.44
N PRO A 4 0.89 10.83 2.82
CA PRO A 4 1.93 10.49 1.86
C PRO A 4 1.46 9.35 0.94
N PHE A 5 1.85 9.42 -0.33
CA PHE A 5 1.70 8.28 -1.24
C PHE A 5 2.89 7.34 -1.09
N ILE A 6 2.67 6.16 -0.49
CA ILE A 6 3.69 5.14 -0.27
C ILE A 6 3.41 3.94 -1.17
N ARG A 7 4.46 3.45 -1.83
CA ARG A 7 4.44 2.28 -2.71
C ARG A 7 5.70 1.45 -2.53
N LEU A 8 5.62 0.19 -2.91
CA LEU A 8 6.79 -0.64 -3.14
C LEU A 8 7.44 -0.30 -4.49
N VAL A 9 8.76 -0.42 -4.53
CA VAL A 9 9.54 -0.36 -5.77
C VAL A 9 9.92 -1.78 -6.19
N ARG A 10 10.43 -2.58 -5.23
CA ARG A 10 10.88 -3.97 -5.40
C ARG A 10 10.97 -4.66 -4.04
N PRO A 11 10.99 -6.01 -3.98
CA PRO A 11 10.65 -6.96 -5.04
C PRO A 11 9.13 -7.11 -5.24
N ARG A 12 8.70 -7.88 -6.25
CA ARG A 12 7.28 -8.21 -6.47
C ARG A 12 6.77 -9.17 -5.38
N PHE A 13 5.54 -8.93 -4.93
CA PHE A 13 4.84 -9.80 -4.01
C PHE A 13 3.89 -10.74 -4.78
N GLN A 14 3.68 -11.93 -4.24
CA GLN A 14 2.62 -12.82 -4.71
C GLN A 14 1.26 -12.13 -4.53
N MET A 15 0.38 -12.32 -5.50
CA MET A 15 -0.98 -11.78 -5.47
C MET A 15 -1.69 -12.18 -4.17
N HIS A 16 -2.43 -11.22 -3.59
CA HIS A 16 -3.20 -11.40 -2.35
C HIS A 16 -2.37 -11.70 -1.08
N THR A 17 -1.08 -11.31 -1.07
CA THR A 17 -0.24 -11.40 0.13
C THR A 17 0.27 -10.02 0.58
N GLY A 18 0.51 -9.87 1.88
CA GLY A 18 1.15 -8.70 2.51
C GLY A 18 0.40 -7.37 2.35
N HIS A 19 -0.90 -7.41 2.02
CA HIS A 19 -1.71 -6.23 1.67
C HIS A 19 -1.13 -5.39 0.52
N ILE A 20 -0.33 -6.02 -0.34
CA ILE A 20 0.27 -5.38 -1.50
C ILE A 20 -0.63 -5.62 -2.71
N THR A 21 -0.97 -4.55 -3.42
CA THR A 21 -1.75 -4.64 -4.65
C THR A 21 -0.89 -5.12 -5.81
N VAL A 22 -1.54 -5.55 -6.91
CA VAL A 22 -0.85 -5.94 -8.14
C VAL A 22 0.07 -4.85 -8.71
N GLY A 23 -0.22 -3.58 -8.44
CA GLY A 23 0.59 -2.44 -8.87
C GLY A 23 1.63 -1.98 -7.85
N GLY A 24 1.72 -2.62 -6.67
CA GLY A 24 2.73 -2.30 -5.65
C GLY A 24 2.31 -1.21 -4.67
N SER A 25 1.05 -0.78 -4.69
CA SER A 25 0.49 0.05 -3.61
C SER A 25 0.13 -0.77 -2.39
N ILE A 26 0.05 -0.13 -1.23
CA ILE A 26 -0.31 -0.77 0.03
C ILE A 26 -1.81 -0.54 0.29
N CYS A 27 -2.56 -1.62 0.50
CA CYS A 27 -3.98 -1.60 0.79
C CYS A 27 -4.23 -1.31 2.28
N MET A 28 -3.99 -0.06 2.72
CA MET A 28 -4.10 0.34 4.12
C MET A 28 -4.87 1.67 4.25
N GLN A 29 -5.94 1.70 5.06
CA GLN A 29 -6.79 2.88 5.24
C GLN A 29 -6.03 4.08 5.82
N LEU A 30 -5.03 3.85 6.68
CA LEU A 30 -4.17 4.90 7.24
C LEU A 30 -3.49 5.76 6.15
N LEU A 31 -3.22 5.21 4.95
CA LEU A 31 -2.62 5.94 3.83
C LEU A 31 -3.65 6.65 2.93
N THR A 32 -4.89 6.81 3.40
CA THR A 32 -5.98 7.39 2.61
C THR A 32 -6.57 8.62 3.29
N PRO A 33 -7.25 9.51 2.54
CA PRO A 33 -7.92 10.67 3.13
C PRO A 33 -8.83 10.33 4.31
N SER A 34 -9.57 9.22 4.22
CA SER A 34 -10.51 8.79 5.27
C SER A 34 -9.86 8.27 6.55
N GLY A 35 -8.59 7.86 6.52
CA GLY A 35 -7.89 7.26 7.67
C GLY A 35 -6.64 7.99 8.13
N TRP A 36 -6.21 9.02 7.40
CA TRP A 36 -5.00 9.75 7.69
C TRP A 36 -5.20 10.74 8.84
N LEU A 37 -4.34 10.64 9.85
CA LEU A 37 -4.25 11.60 10.95
C LEU A 37 -2.93 12.38 10.82
N PRO A 38 -2.96 13.72 10.66
CA PRO A 38 -1.76 14.54 10.52
C PRO A 38 -0.77 14.49 11.70
N THR A 39 -1.22 13.97 12.84
CA THR A 39 -0.41 13.78 14.06
C THR A 39 0.40 12.49 14.06
N VAL A 40 0.15 11.57 13.12
CA VAL A 40 0.88 10.30 13.02
C VAL A 40 2.27 10.56 12.45
N SER A 41 3.30 10.11 13.17
CA SER A 41 4.69 10.22 12.72
C SER A 41 5.00 9.22 11.61
N LEU A 42 6.00 9.51 10.77
CA LEU A 42 6.38 8.63 9.67
C LEU A 42 6.93 7.29 10.17
N GLU A 43 7.59 7.26 11.33
CA GLU A 43 8.06 6.05 12.00
C GLU A 43 6.88 5.10 12.31
N ASN A 44 5.80 5.65 12.88
CA ASN A 44 4.59 4.88 13.18
C ASN A 44 3.93 4.36 11.89
N VAL A 45 3.95 5.14 10.81
CA VAL A 45 3.47 4.68 9.50
C VAL A 45 4.28 3.47 9.01
N PHE A 46 5.61 3.50 9.11
CA PHE A 46 6.44 2.37 8.70
C PHE A 46 6.25 1.13 9.57
N VAL A 47 6.09 1.31 10.88
CA VAL A 47 5.76 0.21 11.80
C VAL A 47 4.42 -0.42 11.42
N ALA A 48 3.38 0.39 11.17
CA ALA A 48 2.07 -0.09 10.75
C ALA A 48 2.14 -0.85 9.41
N ILE A 49 2.81 -0.28 8.40
CA ILE A 49 3.01 -0.95 7.10
C ILE A 49 3.68 -2.31 7.28
N ARG A 50 4.72 -2.40 8.11
CA ARG A 50 5.41 -3.67 8.37
C ARG A 50 4.48 -4.67 9.06
N SER A 51 3.68 -4.22 10.03
CA SER A 51 2.70 -5.06 10.72
C SER A 51 1.70 -5.67 9.74
N GLU A 52 1.10 -4.84 8.87
CA GLU A 52 0.15 -5.28 7.84
C GLU A 52 0.80 -6.26 6.86
N MET A 53 2.05 -6.00 6.42
CA MET A 53 2.76 -6.94 5.54
C MET A 53 2.95 -8.33 6.15
N VAL A 54 3.18 -8.39 7.46
CA VAL A 54 3.32 -9.65 8.21
C VAL A 54 1.95 -10.31 8.40
N GLU A 55 0.95 -9.56 8.84
CA GLU A 55 -0.43 -10.04 9.04
C GLU A 55 -1.01 -10.61 7.74
N GLY A 56 -0.84 -9.91 6.63
CA GLY A 56 -1.26 -10.36 5.29
C GLY A 56 -0.42 -11.51 4.73
N GLY A 57 0.53 -12.06 5.50
CA GLY A 57 1.33 -13.21 5.09
C GLY A 57 2.19 -12.97 3.86
N GLY A 58 2.82 -11.79 3.74
CA GLY A 58 3.61 -11.38 2.59
C GLY A 58 4.54 -12.48 2.05
N ARG A 59 4.46 -12.73 0.73
CA ARG A 59 5.34 -13.67 0.01
C ARG A 59 5.89 -12.98 -1.23
N LEU A 60 7.15 -13.28 -1.55
CA LEU A 60 7.80 -12.76 -2.74
C LEU A 60 7.44 -13.61 -3.97
N ASP A 61 7.22 -12.94 -5.09
CA ASP A 61 7.11 -13.59 -6.40
C ASP A 61 8.49 -13.64 -7.05
N PHE A 62 9.15 -14.80 -6.97
CA PHE A 62 10.47 -15.01 -7.57
C PHE A 62 10.42 -15.17 -9.09
N SER A 63 9.23 -15.33 -9.70
CA SER A 63 9.08 -15.46 -11.15
C SER A 63 9.08 -14.10 -11.86
N CYS A 64 8.78 -13.02 -11.14
CA CYS A 64 8.69 -11.67 -11.68
C CYS A 64 9.78 -10.76 -11.10
N THR A 65 10.79 -10.44 -11.92
CA THR A 65 11.91 -9.58 -11.54
C THR A 65 11.71 -8.11 -11.90
N ARG A 66 10.55 -7.74 -12.47
CA ARG A 66 10.24 -6.37 -12.86
C ARG A 66 9.83 -5.53 -11.65
N ASP A 67 10.41 -4.36 -11.51
CA ASP A 67 10.03 -3.38 -10.49
C ASP A 67 8.58 -2.90 -10.68
N TYR A 68 7.97 -2.42 -9.60
CA TYR A 68 6.70 -1.70 -9.64
C TYR A 68 6.93 -0.27 -10.15
N SER A 69 6.14 0.15 -11.15
CA SER A 69 6.15 1.54 -11.60
C SER A 69 5.33 2.45 -10.68
N VAL A 70 5.51 3.77 -10.81
CA VAL A 70 4.71 4.74 -10.06
C VAL A 70 3.26 4.71 -10.53
N GLU A 71 3.07 4.56 -11.84
CA GLU A 71 1.79 4.58 -12.54
C GLU A 71 0.93 3.38 -12.12
N GLU A 72 1.49 2.16 -12.18
CA GLU A 72 0.82 0.93 -11.75
C GLU A 72 0.37 1.03 -10.28
N ALA A 73 1.23 1.56 -9.41
CA ALA A 73 0.93 1.73 -8.00
C ALA A 73 -0.19 2.75 -7.78
N ARG A 74 -0.19 3.87 -8.52
CA ARG A 74 -1.20 4.91 -8.36
C ARG A 74 -2.58 4.41 -8.81
N GLU A 75 -2.65 3.75 -9.96
CA GLU A 75 -3.89 3.17 -10.47
C GLU A 75 -4.44 2.10 -9.52
N ALA A 76 -3.57 1.22 -9.02
CA ALA A 76 -3.97 0.19 -8.07
C ALA A 76 -4.46 0.79 -6.73
N PHE A 77 -3.79 1.83 -6.22
CA PHE A 77 -4.21 2.54 -5.02
C PHE A 77 -5.59 3.18 -5.20
N GLN A 78 -5.81 3.91 -6.30
CA GLN A 78 -7.09 4.57 -6.58
C GLN A 78 -8.23 3.55 -6.66
N ARG A 79 -8.03 2.44 -7.39
CA ARG A 79 -9.02 1.36 -7.51
C ARG A 79 -9.40 0.77 -6.14
N VAL A 80 -8.42 0.50 -5.28
CA VAL A 80 -8.65 -0.03 -3.94
C VAL A 80 -9.35 1.00 -3.06
N ALA A 81 -8.85 2.23 -3.02
CA ALA A 81 -9.43 3.29 -2.19
C ALA A 81 -10.88 3.61 -2.61
N GLN A 82 -11.20 3.57 -3.90
CA GLN A 82 -12.58 3.71 -4.38
C GLN A 82 -13.46 2.55 -3.92
N ARG A 83 -12.98 1.30 -4.04
CA ARG A 83 -13.72 0.10 -3.65
C ARG A 83 -14.11 0.11 -2.17
N TYR A 84 -13.24 0.60 -1.29
CA TYR A 84 -13.49 0.68 0.15
C TYR A 84 -14.06 2.03 0.61
N GLY A 85 -14.35 2.94 -0.32
CA GLY A 85 -14.89 4.28 0.03
C GLY A 85 -13.89 5.21 0.71
N TRP A 86 -12.60 4.87 0.72
CA TRP A 86 -11.54 5.59 1.43
C TRP A 86 -11.13 6.94 0.80
N LEU A 87 -11.64 7.24 -0.40
CA LEU A 87 -11.46 8.54 -1.05
C LEU A 87 -12.46 9.60 -0.59
N ARG A 88 -13.48 9.22 0.19
CA ARG A 88 -14.45 10.17 0.75
C ARG A 88 -13.90 10.70 2.07
N THR A 89 -13.97 12.02 2.26
CA THR A 89 -13.61 12.70 3.52
C THR A 89 -14.87 12.93 4.33
#